data_AF-A0A952GRV8-F1
#
_entry.id   AF-A0A952GRV8-F1
#
_cell.length_a   1.000
_cell.length_b   1.000
_cell.length_c   1.000
_cell.angle_alpha   90.00
_cell.angle_beta   90.00
_cell.angle_gamma   90.00
#
_symmetry.space_group_name_H-M   'P 1'
#
loop_
_entity.id
_entity.type
_entity.pdbx_description
1 polymer ?
#
loop_
_entity_poly.entity_id
_entity_poly.type
_entity_poly.pdbx_seq_one_letter_code
_entity_poly.pdbx_strand_id
1 'polypeptide(L)' 'MAEADARHLADAHTEYPPLKGRKAVITGGTTGIGRAIAVLLASEGVKTFVCGRDPRHLQDAL' A
#
# COMPACT_ATOMS: atom_id res chain seq x y z
N MET A 1 5.06 0.99 19.98
CA MET A 1 4.14 1.79 19.13
C MET A 1 5.00 2.81 18.42
N ALA A 2 5.16 2.67 17.10
CA ALA A 2 6.05 3.53 16.33
C ALA A 2 5.60 5.00 16.45
N GLU A 3 6.53 5.84 16.89
CA GLU A 3 6.38 7.28 17.03
C GLU A 3 6.07 7.89 15.66
N ALA A 4 4.93 8.56 15.57
CA ALA A 4 4.61 9.40 14.43
C ALA A 4 5.38 10.72 14.59
N ASP A 5 6.37 10.97 13.73
CA ASP A 5 7.14 12.22 13.70
C ASP A 5 6.22 13.39 13.36
N ALA A 6 6.05 14.29 14.33
CA ALA A 6 5.14 15.43 14.30
C ALA A 6 5.63 16.62 13.46
N ARG A 7 6.56 16.41 12.53
CA ARG A 7 7.15 17.48 11.72
C ARG A 7 6.97 17.19 10.24
N HIS A 8 5.77 17.47 9.71
CA HIS A 8 5.58 17.98 8.34
C HIS A 8 4.13 18.37 8.01
N LEU A 9 3.51 19.24 8.82
CA LEU A 9 2.16 19.77 8.49
C LEU A 9 2.20 20.92 7.45
N ALA A 10 3.39 21.33 7.00
CA ALA A 10 3.57 22.51 6.15
C ALA A 10 3.62 22.23 4.63
N ASP A 11 3.97 21.00 4.19
CA ASP A 11 4.06 20.67 2.74
C ASP A 11 3.02 19.63 2.29
N ALA A 12 1.75 19.93 2.52
CA ALA A 12 0.63 19.02 2.27
C ALA A 12 0.44 18.60 0.78
N HIS A 13 1.25 19.06 -0.18
CA HIS A 13 0.94 18.89 -1.60
C HIS A 13 1.99 18.33 -2.57
N THR A 14 3.29 18.16 -2.28
CA THR A 14 4.15 17.49 -3.29
C THR A 14 5.49 16.90 -2.86
N GLU A 15 5.90 16.96 -1.59
CA GLU A 15 7.02 16.11 -1.13
C GLU A 15 6.46 14.85 -0.47
N TYR A 16 6.45 13.76 -1.22
CA TYR A 16 6.13 12.45 -0.67
C TYR A 16 7.43 11.71 -0.32
N PRO A 17 7.57 11.20 0.92
CA PRO A 17 8.70 10.35 1.23
C PRO A 17 8.68 9.12 0.31
N PRO A 18 9.85 8.66 -0.17
CA PRO A 18 9.91 7.49 -1.04
C PRO A 18 9.27 6.28 -0.35
N LEU A 19 8.47 5.53 -1.11
CA LEU A 19 7.73 4.38 -0.60
C LEU A 19 8.57 3.09 -0.58
N LYS A 20 9.69 3.08 -1.30
CA LYS A 20 10.60 1.93 -1.37
C LYS A 20 11.02 1.45 0.03
N GLY A 21 10.86 0.15 0.29
CA GLY A 21 11.20 -0.48 1.57
C GLY A 21 10.15 -0.29 2.67
N ARG A 22 9.08 0.47 2.44
CA ARG A 22 7.93 0.55 3.36
C ARG A 22 7.10 -0.73 3.28
N LYS A 23 6.15 -0.86 4.23
CA LYS A 23 5.18 -1.97 4.29
C LYS A 23 3.78 -1.41 4.18
N ALA A 24 2.91 -2.05 3.40
CA ALA A 24 1.51 -1.63 3.23
C ALA A 24 0.55 -2.80 3.41
N VAL A 25 -0.55 -2.58 4.11
CA VAL A 25 -1.67 -3.52 4.23
C VAL A 25 -2.82 -2.99 3.38
N ILE A 26 -3.30 -3.80 2.44
CA ILE A 26 -4.39 -3.44 1.53
C ILE A 26 -5.58 -4.35 1.82
N THR A 27 -6.63 -3.80 2.41
CA THR A 27 -7.92 -4.47 2.56
C THR A 27 -8.72 -4.37 1.26
N GLY A 28 -9.39 -5.45 0.87
CA GLY A 28 -10.08 -5.50 -0.43
C GLY A 28 -9.12 -5.46 -1.63
N GLY A 29 -7.83 -5.77 -1.44
CA GLY A 29 -6.79 -5.63 -2.46
C GLY A 29 -6.80 -6.69 -3.55
N THR A 30 -7.82 -7.54 -3.59
CA THR A 30 -7.91 -8.68 -4.54
C THR A 30 -8.64 -8.32 -5.83
N THR A 31 -9.36 -7.20 -5.89
CA THR A 31 -10.10 -6.76 -7.08
C THR A 31 -10.11 -5.24 -7.20
N GLY A 32 -10.52 -4.71 -8.37
CA GLY A 32 -10.78 -3.30 -8.59
C GLY A 32 -9.65 -2.36 -8.16
N ILE A 33 -10.01 -1.26 -7.49
CA ILE A 33 -9.08 -0.23 -7.03
C ILE A 33 -8.05 -0.79 -6.04
N GLY A 34 -8.49 -1.66 -5.13
CA GLY A 34 -7.58 -2.25 -4.14
C GLY A 34 -6.45 -3.04 -4.80
N ARG A 35 -6.78 -3.83 -5.85
CA ARG A 35 -5.76 -4.55 -6.64
C ARG A 35 -4.82 -3.58 -7.36
N ALA A 36 -5.37 -2.54 -8.00
CA ALA A 36 -4.55 -1.55 -8.68
C ALA A 36 -3.55 -0.85 -7.73
N ILE A 37 -4.00 -0.50 -6.52
CA ILE A 37 -3.13 0.07 -5.47
C ILE A 37 -2.06 -0.93 -5.04
N ALA A 38 -2.42 -2.20 -4.80
CA ALA A 38 -1.47 -3.22 -4.38
C ALA A 38 -0.35 -3.43 -5.42
N VAL A 39 -0.72 -3.49 -6.71
CA VAL A 39 0.22 -3.63 -7.83
C VAL A 39 1.15 -2.42 -7.91
N LEU A 40 0.60 -1.19 -7.87
CA LEU A 40 1.39 0.03 -7.94
C LEU A 40 2.38 0.15 -6.76
N LEU A 41 1.92 -0.10 -5.53
CA LEU A 41 2.81 -0.06 -4.36
C LEU A 41 3.91 -1.12 -4.45
N ALA A 42 3.58 -2.32 -4.92
CA ALA A 42 4.58 -3.37 -5.12
C ALA A 42 5.62 -2.96 -6.18
N SER A 43 5.20 -2.34 -7.30
CA SER A 43 6.14 -1.82 -8.31
C SER A 43 7.03 -0.70 -7.79
N GLU A 44 6.58 0.08 -6.81
CA GLU A 44 7.36 1.10 -6.10
C GLU A 44 8.30 0.52 -5.01
N GLY A 45 8.38 -0.81 -4.89
CA GLY A 45 9.26 -1.49 -3.94
C GLY A 45 8.72 -1.51 -2.50
N VAL A 46 7.41 -1.35 -2.33
CA VAL A 46 6.71 -1.54 -1.04
C VAL A 46 6.47 -3.03 -0.82
N LYS A 47 6.70 -3.52 0.40
CA LYS A 47 6.28 -4.86 0.80
C LYS A 47 4.78 -4.85 1.13
N THR A 48 3.98 -5.42 0.25
CA THR A 48 2.51 -5.41 0.38
C THR A 48 1.98 -6.65 1.09
N PHE A 49 0.88 -6.48 1.81
CA PHE A 49 0.06 -7.55 2.37
C PHE A 49 -1.38 -7.31 1.91
N VAL A 50 -1.94 -8.26 1.17
CA VAL A 50 -3.24 -8.11 0.50
C VAL A 50 -4.27 -9.02 1.17
N CYS A 51 -5.40 -8.44 1.56
CA CYS A 51 -6.54 -9.17 2.11
C CYS A 51 -7.73 -9.19 1.13
N GLY A 52 -8.36 -10.35 1.01
CA GLY A 52 -9.62 -10.54 0.30
C GLY A 52 -10.44 -11.65 0.95
N ARG A 53 -11.73 -11.72 0.60
CA ARG A 53 -12.65 -12.75 1.12
C ARG A 53 -12.73 -14.00 0.24
N ASP A 54 -12.48 -13.84 -1.06
CA ASP A 54 -12.54 -14.94 -2.03
C ASP A 54 -11.10 -15.41 -2.33
N PRO A 55 -10.76 -16.68 -2.01
CA PRO A 55 -9.44 -17.24 -2.31
C PRO A 55 -9.05 -17.17 -3.78
N ARG A 56 -10.02 -17.26 -4.70
CA ARG A 56 -9.76 -17.24 -6.15
C ARG A 56 -9.25 -15.88 -6.60
N HIS A 57 -9.84 -14.80 -6.09
CA HIS A 57 -9.36 -13.44 -6.38
C HIS A 57 -8.01 -13.16 -5.72
N LEU A 58 -7.72 -13.82 -4.60
CA LEU A 58 -6.39 -13.69 -3.97
C LEU A 58 -5.31 -14.36 -4.81
N GLN A 59 -5.60 -15.54 -5.38
CA GLN A 59 -4.69 -16.27 -6.26
C GLN A 59 -4.45 -15.58 -7.60
N ASP A 60 -5.45 -14.86 -8.15
CA ASP A 60 -5.26 -14.04 -9.36
C ASP A 60 -4.45 -12.75 -9.12
N ALA A 61 -4.42 -12.26 -7.87
CA ALA A 61 -3.80 -10.99 -7.51
C ALA A 61 -2.34 -11.08 -7.06
N LEU A 62 -1.79 -12.30 -6.89
CA LEU A 62 -0.42 -12.59 -6.42
C LEU A 62 0.37 -13.34 -7.49
#